data_AF-A0A534PTX3-F1
#
_entry.id   AF-A0A534PTX3-F1
#
_cell.length_a   1.000
_cell.length_b   1.000
_cell.length_c   1.000
_cell.angle_alpha   90.00
_cell.angle_beta   90.00
_cell.angle_gamma   90.00
#
_symmetry.space_group_name_H-M   'P 1'
#
loop_
_entity.id
_entity.type
_entity.pdbx_description
1 polymer ?
#
loop_
_entity_poly.entity_id
_entity_poly.type
_entity_poly.pdbx_seq_one_letter_code
_entity_poly.pdbx_strand_id
1 'polypeptide(L)'
;MEERLRELLEPAFREVPAREANLAIARARRERAGGDPDDEDAPALRSYELVLTSWEGFVRELLPKLVYHLESVRAHLPACKGVIISAFVGERLYFVEAAAFIQRICRMLGVSSEQLVSRHGTGERRTAIREPLLLAPPKGNN
;
A
#
# COMPACT_ATOMS: atom_id res chain seq x y z
N MET A 1 -1.13 21.14 -9.58
CA MET A 1 -0.66 19.75 -9.35
C MET A 1 0.42 19.44 -10.39
N GLU A 2 1.53 18.86 -9.95
CA GLU A 2 2.63 18.38 -10.80
C GLU A 2 2.16 17.28 -11.76
N GLU A 3 2.70 17.23 -12.99
CA GLU A 3 2.25 16.28 -14.02
C GLU A 3 2.37 14.81 -13.59
N ARG A 4 3.49 14.46 -12.93
CA ARG A 4 3.70 13.09 -12.45
C ARG A 4 2.71 12.70 -11.36
N LEU A 5 2.34 13.63 -10.48
CA LEU A 5 1.30 13.36 -9.48
C LEU A 5 -0.07 13.19 -10.14
N ARG A 6 -0.35 13.94 -11.21
CA ARG A 6 -1.59 13.74 -11.99
C ARG A 6 -1.60 12.36 -12.64
N GLU A 7 -0.51 11.95 -13.28
CA GLU A 7 -0.40 10.61 -13.88
C GLU A 7 -0.57 9.49 -12.84
N LEU A 8 0.07 9.65 -11.68
CA LEU A 8 -0.03 8.72 -10.56
C LEU A 8 -1.49 8.53 -10.09
N LEU A 9 -2.27 9.62 -10.11
CA LEU A 9 -3.64 9.67 -9.62
C LEU A 9 -4.71 9.47 -10.69
N GLU A 10 -4.33 9.32 -11.97
CA GLU A 10 -5.26 9.00 -13.06
C GLU A 10 -6.20 7.80 -12.76
N PRO A 11 -5.77 6.70 -12.11
CA PRO A 11 -6.67 5.59 -11.78
C PRO A 11 -7.59 5.87 -10.56
N ALA A 12 -7.65 7.10 -10.05
CA ALA A 12 -8.56 7.45 -8.97
C ALA A 12 -10.01 7.19 -9.37
N PHE A 13 -10.73 6.43 -8.55
CA PHE A 13 -12.14 6.13 -8.80
C PHE A 13 -13.08 7.17 -8.18
N ARG A 14 -12.55 8.04 -7.31
CA ARG A 14 -13.30 9.13 -6.68
C ARG A 14 -12.36 10.28 -6.31
N GLU A 15 -12.84 11.50 -6.51
CA GLU A 15 -12.21 12.75 -6.07
C GLU A 15 -13.23 13.56 -5.26
N VAL A 16 -12.81 14.12 -4.12
CA VAL A 16 -13.64 14.99 -3.26
C VAL A 16 -12.83 16.17 -2.73
N PRO A 17 -13.48 17.25 -2.24
CA PRO A 17 -12.80 18.27 -1.46
C PRO A 17 -12.16 17.69 -0.18
N ALA A 18 -10.94 18.10 0.16
CA ALA A 18 -10.23 17.61 1.34
C ALA A 18 -10.99 17.87 2.66
N ARG A 19 -11.76 18.96 2.74
CA ARG A 19 -12.64 19.27 3.88
C ARG A 19 -13.71 18.22 4.17
N GLU A 20 -14.02 17.35 3.21
CA GLU A 20 -15.00 16.27 3.33
C GLU A 20 -14.36 14.90 3.62
N ALA A 21 -13.04 14.86 3.85
CA ALA A 21 -12.23 13.64 3.93
C ALA A 21 -12.79 12.58 4.89
N ASN A 22 -13.07 12.94 6.14
CA ASN A 22 -13.52 11.99 7.15
C ASN A 22 -14.78 11.23 6.71
N LEU A 23 -15.78 11.95 6.19
CA LEU A 23 -17.02 11.37 5.70
C LEU A 23 -16.78 10.55 4.43
N ALA A 24 -15.96 11.05 3.51
CA ALA A 24 -15.67 10.40 2.24
C ALA A 24 -14.88 9.09 2.41
N ILE A 25 -13.88 9.06 3.30
CA ILE A 25 -13.09 7.86 3.63
C ILE A 25 -14.01 6.81 4.25
N ALA A 26 -14.82 7.18 5.24
CA ALA A 26 -15.76 6.26 5.87
C ALA A 26 -16.79 5.68 4.87
N ARG A 27 -17.24 6.49 3.91
CA ARG A 27 -18.12 6.02 2.82
C ARG A 27 -17.39 5.09 1.85
N ALA A 28 -16.22 5.48 1.36
CA ALA A 28 -15.44 4.68 0.43
C ALA A 28 -15.11 3.30 1.02
N ARG A 29 -14.75 3.24 2.31
CA ARG A 29 -14.52 1.98 3.03
C ARG A 29 -15.75 1.07 3.03
N ARG A 30 -16.92 1.61 3.39
CA ARG A 30 -18.17 0.83 3.40
C ARG A 30 -18.58 0.36 2.01
N GLU A 31 -18.51 1.22 1.01
CA GLU A 31 -18.91 0.91 -0.36
C GLU A 31 -18.02 -0.17 -1.02
N ARG A 32 -16.73 -0.25 -0.65
CA ARG A 32 -15.77 -1.19 -1.26
C ARG A 32 -15.47 -2.43 -0.41
N ALA A 33 -15.83 -2.44 0.87
CA ALA A 33 -15.72 -3.64 1.69
C ALA A 33 -16.59 -4.79 1.13
N GLY A 34 -17.67 -4.48 0.39
CA GLY A 34 -18.45 -5.46 -0.37
C GLY A 34 -19.18 -6.51 0.49
N GLY A 35 -19.23 -6.32 1.81
CA GLY A 35 -19.89 -7.18 2.79
C GLY A 35 -20.90 -6.41 3.63
N ASP A 36 -21.64 -7.14 4.46
CA ASP A 36 -22.57 -6.56 5.43
C ASP A 36 -21.76 -5.78 6.50
N PRO A 37 -22.03 -4.49 6.75
CA PRO A 37 -21.35 -3.74 7.81
C PRO A 37 -21.55 -4.32 9.22
N ASP A 38 -22.55 -5.20 9.42
CA ASP A 38 -22.81 -5.89 10.70
C ASP A 38 -22.14 -7.28 10.79
N ASP A 39 -21.44 -7.73 9.74
CA ASP A 39 -20.67 -8.98 9.73
C ASP A 39 -19.26 -8.72 10.30
N GLU A 40 -18.98 -9.25 11.49
CA GLU A 40 -17.69 -9.13 12.17
C GLU A 40 -16.53 -9.75 11.38
N ASP A 41 -16.83 -10.69 10.46
CA ASP A 41 -15.86 -11.36 9.60
C ASP A 41 -15.71 -10.69 8.21
N ALA A 42 -16.49 -9.63 7.92
CA ALA A 42 -16.36 -8.89 6.68
C ALA A 42 -14.92 -8.34 6.56
N PRO A 43 -14.24 -8.53 5.40
CA PRO A 43 -12.86 -8.09 5.25
C PRO A 43 -12.78 -6.58 5.41
N ALA A 44 -12.24 -6.14 6.56
CA ALA A 44 -12.14 -4.73 6.89
C ALA A 44 -11.23 -4.02 5.87
N LEU A 45 -11.85 -3.27 4.97
CA LEU A 45 -11.13 -2.46 4.01
C LEU A 45 -10.33 -1.40 4.76
N ARG A 46 -9.01 -1.34 4.54
CA ARG A 46 -8.10 -0.38 5.17
C ARG A 46 -7.92 0.83 4.25
N SER A 47 -7.83 2.01 4.85
CA SER A 47 -7.46 3.24 4.15
C SER A 47 -6.04 3.60 4.57
N TYR A 48 -5.15 3.79 3.61
CA TYR A 48 -3.82 4.35 3.85
C TYR A 48 -3.77 5.78 3.33
N GLU A 49 -3.55 6.73 4.24
CA GLU A 49 -3.60 8.15 3.96
C GLU A 49 -2.21 8.70 3.62
N LEU A 50 -2.15 9.52 2.57
CA LEU A 50 -0.91 10.10 2.05
C LEU A 50 -1.13 11.56 1.69
N VAL A 51 -0.17 12.43 2.02
CA VAL A 51 -0.15 13.81 1.52
C VAL A 51 0.92 13.93 0.44
N LEU A 52 0.51 14.19 -0.80
CA LEU A 52 1.42 14.31 -1.93
C LEU A 52 1.69 15.78 -2.23
N THR A 53 2.95 16.19 -2.06
CA THR A 53 3.42 17.56 -2.30
C THR A 53 4.27 17.66 -3.58
N SER A 54 5.10 16.66 -3.85
CA SER A 54 5.84 16.49 -5.10
C SER A 54 6.10 15.01 -5.40
N TRP A 55 6.39 14.69 -6.66
CA TRP A 55 6.78 13.34 -7.06
C TRP A 55 8.09 12.88 -6.40
N GLU A 56 9.13 13.72 -6.40
CA GLU A 56 10.42 13.35 -5.81
C GLU A 56 10.31 13.11 -4.29
N GLY A 57 9.54 13.95 -3.59
CA GLY A 57 9.27 13.79 -2.17
C GLY A 57 8.51 12.50 -1.89
N PHE A 58 7.48 12.21 -2.69
CA PHE A 58 6.74 10.96 -2.60
C PHE A 58 7.66 9.74 -2.77
N VAL A 59 8.45 9.67 -3.85
CA VAL A 59 9.33 8.52 -4.14
C VAL A 59 10.37 8.32 -3.05
N ARG A 60 10.97 9.41 -2.53
CA ARG A 60 12.04 9.33 -1.54
C ARG A 60 11.52 8.97 -0.14
N GLU A 61 10.38 9.52 0.26
CA GLU A 61 9.98 9.55 1.68
C GLU A 61 8.71 8.77 1.99
N LEU A 62 7.75 8.73 1.05
CA LEU A 62 6.44 8.12 1.26
C LEU A 62 6.34 6.72 0.67
N LEU A 63 6.91 6.49 -0.51
CA LEU A 63 6.93 5.19 -1.16
C LEU A 63 7.56 4.09 -0.28
N PRO A 64 8.70 4.31 0.41
CA PRO A 64 9.25 3.30 1.30
C PRO A 64 8.30 2.94 2.44
N LYS A 65 7.63 3.93 3.04
CA LYS A 65 6.68 3.75 4.14
C LYS A 65 5.42 3.02 3.68
N LEU A 66 4.93 3.34 2.49
CA LEU A 66 3.79 2.66 1.87
C LEU A 66 4.10 1.19 1.65
N VAL A 67 5.24 0.86 1.03
CA VAL A 67 5.64 -0.54 0.77
C VAL A 67 5.81 -1.30 2.08
N TYR A 68 6.48 -0.71 3.07
CA TYR A 68 6.62 -1.31 4.40
C TYR A 68 5.25 -1.57 5.04
N HIS A 69 4.34 -0.59 4.99
CA HIS A 69 3.01 -0.71 5.57
C HIS A 69 2.21 -1.85 4.91
N LEU A 70 2.17 -1.88 3.58
CA LEU A 70 1.46 -2.92 2.81
C LEU A 70 1.95 -4.32 3.17
N GLU A 71 3.27 -4.52 3.28
CA GLU A 71 3.83 -5.80 3.72
C GLU A 71 3.46 -6.12 5.18
N SER A 72 3.53 -5.13 6.09
CA SER A 72 3.23 -5.32 7.52
C SER A 72 1.78 -5.71 7.80
N VAL A 73 0.83 -5.23 6.98
CA VAL A 73 -0.60 -5.55 7.11
C VAL A 73 -1.05 -6.74 6.23
N ARG A 74 -0.08 -7.47 5.66
CA ARG A 74 -0.29 -8.61 4.74
C ARG A 74 -1.05 -8.26 3.45
N ALA A 75 -1.07 -6.99 3.06
CA ALA A 75 -1.58 -6.52 1.78
C ALA A 75 -0.47 -6.59 0.72
N HIS A 76 0.01 -7.80 0.45
CA HIS A 76 1.21 -8.01 -0.37
C HIS A 76 1.11 -7.47 -1.79
N LEU A 77 2.19 -6.84 -2.26
CA LEU A 77 2.33 -6.44 -3.65
C LEU A 77 2.40 -7.68 -4.57
N PRO A 78 1.89 -7.61 -5.81
CA PRO A 78 1.24 -6.45 -6.43
C PRO A 78 -0.26 -6.33 -6.11
N ALA A 79 -0.88 -7.36 -5.51
CA ALA A 79 -2.33 -7.43 -5.35
C ALA A 79 -2.90 -6.43 -4.33
N CYS A 80 -2.14 -6.07 -3.30
CA CYS A 80 -2.49 -5.06 -2.28
C CYS A 80 -3.92 -5.19 -1.73
N LYS A 81 -4.38 -6.43 -1.53
CA LYS A 81 -5.80 -6.72 -1.25
C LYS A 81 -6.27 -6.00 0.02
N GLY A 82 -7.47 -5.43 -0.07
CA GLY A 82 -8.13 -4.82 1.08
C GLY A 82 -7.58 -3.44 1.48
N VAL A 83 -6.85 -2.75 0.60
CA VAL A 83 -6.30 -1.42 0.89
C VAL A 83 -6.69 -0.41 -0.20
N ILE A 84 -7.24 0.72 0.24
CA ILE A 84 -7.45 1.92 -0.56
C ILE A 84 -6.42 2.97 -0.15
N ILE A 85 -5.90 3.69 -1.13
CA ILE A 85 -5.08 4.88 -0.93
C ILE A 85 -5.97 6.12 -0.93
N SER A 86 -5.86 6.90 0.14
CA SER A 86 -6.50 8.20 0.32
C SER A 86 -5.43 9.29 0.17
N ALA A 87 -5.26 9.79 -1.05
CA ALA A 87 -4.19 10.71 -1.41
C ALA A 87 -4.67 12.17 -1.41
N PHE A 88 -4.11 12.98 -0.53
CA PHE A 88 -4.36 14.41 -0.43
C PHE A 88 -3.39 15.18 -1.33
N VAL A 89 -3.92 16.05 -2.20
CA VAL A 89 -3.13 16.97 -3.04
C VAL A 89 -3.77 18.35 -2.99
N GLY A 90 -3.15 19.27 -2.25
CA GLY A 90 -3.77 20.57 -1.96
C GLY A 90 -5.14 20.39 -1.30
N GLU A 91 -6.17 21.01 -1.87
CA GLU A 91 -7.55 21.00 -1.35
C GLU A 91 -8.39 19.80 -1.84
N ARG A 92 -7.77 18.78 -2.43
CA ARG A 92 -8.44 17.61 -3.00
C ARG A 92 -7.97 16.31 -2.35
N LEU A 93 -8.89 15.37 -2.22
CA LEU A 93 -8.66 14.00 -1.79
C LEU A 93 -9.05 13.04 -2.93
N TYR A 94 -8.11 12.18 -3.31
CA TYR A 94 -8.25 11.16 -4.34
C TYR A 94 -8.27 9.77 -3.71
N PHE A 95 -9.21 8.94 -4.14
CA PHE A 95 -9.27 7.54 -3.73
C PHE A 95 -8.80 6.63 -4.86
N VAL A 96 -7.81 5.80 -4.58
CA VAL A 96 -7.22 4.86 -5.55
C VAL A 96 -7.13 3.48 -4.93
N GLU A 97 -7.42 2.43 -5.70
CA GLU A 97 -7.11 1.06 -5.28
C GLU A 97 -5.59 0.89 -5.13
N ALA A 98 -5.12 0.33 -4.02
CA ALA A 98 -3.68 0.21 -3.76
C ALA A 98 -2.96 -0.59 -4.85
N ALA A 99 -3.61 -1.62 -5.41
CA ALA A 99 -3.06 -2.40 -6.52
C ALA A 99 -2.79 -1.53 -7.76
N ALA A 100 -3.77 -0.71 -8.16
CA ALA A 100 -3.64 0.19 -9.31
C ALA A 100 -2.60 1.28 -9.06
N PHE A 101 -2.55 1.81 -7.83
CA PHE A 101 -1.57 2.81 -7.41
C PHE A 101 -0.14 2.26 -7.48
N ILE A 102 0.12 1.08 -6.91
CA ILE A 102 1.43 0.41 -6.99
C ILE A 102 1.80 0.05 -8.42
N GLN A 103 0.87 -0.49 -9.21
CA GLN A 103 1.14 -0.84 -10.61
C GLN A 103 1.55 0.40 -11.42
N ARG A 104 0.91 1.56 -11.17
CA ARG A 104 1.28 2.82 -11.80
C ARG A 104 2.66 3.29 -11.36
N ILE A 105 2.99 3.21 -10.07
CA ILE A 105 4.33 3.56 -9.56
C ILE A 105 5.41 2.70 -10.23
N CYS A 106 5.21 1.38 -10.29
CA CYS A 106 6.10 0.45 -10.97
C CYS A 106 6.35 0.85 -12.43
N ARG A 107 5.27 1.21 -13.15
CA ARG A 107 5.35 1.67 -14.55
C ARG A 107 6.15 2.97 -14.69
N MET A 108 5.85 3.97 -13.86
CA MET A 108 6.50 5.28 -13.90
C MET A 108 7.98 5.24 -13.51
N LEU A 109 8.35 4.33 -12.59
CA LEU A 109 9.73 4.15 -12.14
C LEU A 109 10.52 3.13 -12.97
N GLY A 110 9.85 2.34 -13.84
CA GLY A 110 10.50 1.27 -14.59
C GLY A 110 11.02 0.13 -13.69
N VAL A 111 10.31 -0.18 -12.59
CA VAL A 111 10.70 -1.22 -11.63
C VAL A 111 9.57 -2.23 -11.43
N SER A 112 9.91 -3.45 -10.99
CA SER A 112 8.91 -4.44 -10.58
C SER A 112 8.46 -4.23 -9.13
N SER A 113 7.28 -4.77 -8.79
CA SER A 113 6.81 -4.81 -7.39
C SER A 113 7.77 -5.58 -6.48
N GLU A 114 8.43 -6.62 -6.99
CA GLU A 114 9.43 -7.38 -6.23
C GLU A 114 10.66 -6.54 -5.91
N GLN A 115 11.09 -5.68 -6.84
CA GLN A 115 12.18 -4.73 -6.57
C GLN A 115 11.78 -3.71 -5.49
N LEU A 116 10.53 -3.23 -5.51
CA LEU A 116 10.03 -2.35 -4.45
C LEU A 116 10.03 -3.06 -3.08
N VAL A 117 9.48 -4.28 -2.99
CA VAL A 117 9.48 -5.08 -1.76
C VAL A 117 10.91 -5.40 -1.31
N SER A 118 11.79 -5.76 -2.24
CA SER A 118 13.19 -6.05 -1.93
C SER A 118 13.91 -4.84 -1.35
N ARG A 119 13.60 -3.62 -1.81
CA ARG A 119 14.22 -2.38 -1.31
C ARG A 119 13.59 -1.86 -0.01
N HIS A 120 12.27 -1.97 0.12
CA HIS A 120 11.50 -1.22 1.13
C HIS A 120 10.54 -2.06 2.00
N GLY A 121 10.36 -3.35 1.70
CA GLY A 121 9.51 -4.23 2.50
C GLY A 121 10.08 -4.51 3.91
N THR A 122 9.37 -5.30 4.71
CA THR A 122 9.74 -5.63 6.10
C THR A 122 11.05 -6.40 6.24
N GLY A 123 11.57 -6.95 5.14
CA GLY A 123 12.78 -7.78 5.15
C GLY A 123 12.53 -9.24 5.55
N GLU A 124 11.33 -9.60 6.04
CA GLU A 124 10.97 -10.98 6.44
C GLU A 124 11.12 -11.97 5.28
N ARG A 125 10.82 -11.53 4.04
CA ARG A 125 11.06 -12.31 2.82
C ARG A 125 12.56 -12.54 2.50
N ARG A 126 13.47 -11.70 3.00
CA ARG A 126 14.93 -11.93 2.88
C ARG A 126 15.41 -13.03 3.85
N THR A 127 14.75 -13.18 4.99
CA THR A 127 15.09 -14.16 6.03
C THR A 127 14.52 -15.55 5.71
N ALA A 128 13.30 -15.62 5.16
CA ALA A 128 12.63 -16.88 4.85
C ALA A 128 13.31 -17.74 3.76
N ILE A 129 14.16 -17.15 2.90
CA ILE A 129 14.91 -17.89 1.86
C ILE A 129 16.28 -18.37 2.39
N ARG A 130 16.75 -17.84 3.53
CA ARG A 130 18.10 -18.13 4.06
C ARG A 130 18.17 -19.27 5.09
N GLU A 131 17.05 -19.83 5.52
CA GLU A 131 17.06 -20.94 6.48
C GLU A 131 16.20 -22.12 6.01
N PRO A 132 16.81 -23.19 5.46
CA PRO A 132 16.53 -24.49 6.04
C PRO A 132 17.21 -24.50 7.41
N LEU A 133 16.42 -24.45 8.48
CA LEU A 133 16.86 -24.84 9.82
C LEU A 133 17.32 -26.31 9.75
N LEU A 134 18.57 -26.53 9.33
CA LEU A 134 19.25 -27.79 9.54
C LEU A 134 19.51 -27.88 11.03
N LEU A 135 18.60 -28.58 11.72
CA LEU A 135 18.80 -29.12 13.05
C LEU A 135 20.20 -29.75 13.12
N ALA A 136 21.11 -29.09 13.83
CA ALA A 136 22.37 -29.72 14.21
C ALA A 136 22.03 -30.93 15.10
N PRO A 137 22.59 -32.12 14.84
CA PRO A 137 22.36 -33.27 15.71
C PRO A 137 22.95 -33.00 17.10
N PRO A 138 22.36 -33.59 18.17
CA PRO A 138 22.82 -33.37 19.53
C PRO A 138 24.26 -33.88 19.70
N LYS A 139 25.13 -33.06 20.28
CA LYS A 139 26.44 -33.49 20.74
C LYS A 139 26.26 -34.52 21.86
N GLY A 140 26.49 -35.79 21.55
CA GLY A 140 26.68 -36.84 22.54
C GLY A 140 27.97 -36.58 23.33
N ASN A 141 27.82 -36.50 24.64
CA ASN A 141 28.91 -36.46 25.62
C ASN A 141 29.44 -37.88 25.86
N ASN A 142 30.77 -37.98 25.96
CA ASN A 142 31.60 -39.10 26.47
C ASN A 142 31.59 -40.43 25.71
#